data_AF-A0A9R0JNU1-F1
#
_entry.id   AF-A0A9R0JNU1-F1
#
_cell.length_a   1.000
_cell.length_b   1.000
_cell.length_c   1.000
_cell.angle_alpha   90.00
_cell.angle_beta   90.00
_cell.angle_gamma   90.00
#
_symmetry.space_group_name_H-M   'P 1'
#
loop_
_entity.id
_entity.type
_entity.pdbx_description
1 polymer ?
#
loop_
_entity_poly.entity_id
_entity_poly.type
_entity_poly.pdbx_seq_one_letter_code
_entity_poly.pdbx_strand_id
1 'polypeptide(L)'
;VLSLDSEDEDIEARSDKYAIIALSKHNKKYSSNFELVESGPLGSGCCSKGRVLHLNFKAKNKDEPGAAVQSFFSELIVTNRTVVYPDRVVLMGPADLLPEKADTKGCFYCCSRNIHHPDHRLSFRRGGEDHWTNLCSQIEKLNTYIKG
;
A
#
# COMPACT_ATOMS: atom_id res chain seq x y z
N VAL A 1 -13.79 -16.24 23.29
CA VAL A 1 -14.23 -15.25 22.29
C VAL A 1 -13.19 -14.14 22.31
N LEU A 2 -12.20 -14.22 21.41
CA LEU A 2 -11.23 -13.14 21.22
C LEU A 2 -11.94 -12.10 20.34
N SER A 3 -12.11 -10.89 20.85
CA SER A 3 -12.79 -9.80 20.16
C SER A 3 -11.99 -9.42 18.91
N LEU A 4 -12.53 -9.74 17.74
CA LEU A 4 -11.99 -9.32 16.43
C LEU A 4 -12.04 -7.78 16.27
N ASP A 5 -12.90 -7.11 17.02
CA ASP A 5 -13.17 -5.68 16.89
C ASP A 5 -11.95 -4.80 17.24
N SER A 6 -11.06 -5.26 18.13
CA SER A 6 -9.90 -4.44 18.56
C SER A 6 -8.74 -4.42 17.56
N GLU A 7 -8.61 -5.43 16.68
CA GLU A 7 -7.53 -5.47 15.70
C GLU A 7 -7.88 -4.66 14.43
N ASP A 8 -9.16 -4.61 14.07
CA ASP A 8 -9.64 -3.90 12.89
C ASP A 8 -9.68 -2.38 13.11
N GLU A 9 -10.13 -1.90 14.29
CA GLU A 9 -10.04 -0.47 14.66
C GLU A 9 -8.59 0.03 14.64
N ASP A 10 -7.64 -0.79 15.10
CA ASP A 10 -6.21 -0.48 15.06
C ASP A 10 -5.67 -0.41 13.62
N ILE A 11 -6.20 -1.21 12.69
CA ILE A 11 -5.79 -1.18 11.27
C ILE A 11 -6.38 0.04 10.55
N GLU A 12 -7.64 0.38 10.82
CA GLU A 12 -8.32 1.53 10.21
C GLU A 12 -7.70 2.85 10.69
N ALA A 13 -7.52 3.04 12.00
CA ALA A 13 -6.88 4.23 12.56
C ALA A 13 -5.44 4.42 12.06
N ARG A 14 -4.73 3.32 11.76
CA ARG A 14 -3.41 3.36 11.14
C ARG A 14 -3.47 3.72 9.66
N SER A 15 -4.50 3.29 8.94
CA SER A 15 -4.68 3.56 7.52
C SER A 15 -4.92 5.03 7.24
N ASP A 16 -5.76 5.71 8.03
CA ASP A 16 -5.96 7.17 7.97
C ASP A 16 -4.66 7.93 8.20
N LYS A 17 -3.93 7.57 9.26
CA LYS A 17 -2.64 8.19 9.58
C LYS A 17 -1.66 8.07 8.41
N TYR A 18 -1.58 6.90 7.79
CA TYR A 18 -0.70 6.66 6.64
C TYR A 18 -1.16 7.40 5.38
N ALA A 19 -2.47 7.47 5.14
CA ALA A 19 -3.05 8.24 4.04
C ALA A 19 -2.74 9.73 4.18
N ILE A 20 -2.89 10.30 5.38
CA ILE A 20 -2.56 11.71 5.66
C ILE A 20 -1.08 11.99 5.41
N ILE A 21 -0.18 11.12 5.89
CA ILE A 21 1.27 11.25 5.65
C ILE A 21 1.58 11.23 4.15
N ALA A 22 0.98 10.31 3.41
CA ALA A 22 1.15 10.19 1.97
C ALA A 22 0.62 11.42 1.23
N LEU A 23 -0.59 11.87 1.56
CA LEU A 23 -1.24 13.00 0.94
C LEU A 23 -0.49 14.31 1.20
N SER A 24 0.02 14.50 2.43
CA SER A 24 0.88 15.64 2.77
C SER A 24 2.14 15.70 1.88
N LYS A 25 2.81 14.55 1.65
CA LYS A 25 3.95 14.49 0.71
C LYS A 25 3.52 14.84 -0.72
N HIS A 26 2.38 14.33 -1.18
CA HIS A 26 1.87 14.62 -2.52
C HIS A 26 1.58 16.11 -2.70
N ASN A 27 0.79 16.69 -1.79
CA ASN A 27 0.42 18.10 -1.78
C ASN A 27 1.65 19.01 -1.79
N LYS A 28 2.65 18.71 -0.96
CA LYS A 28 3.91 19.45 -0.96
C LYS A 28 4.67 19.33 -2.28
N LYS A 29 4.69 18.13 -2.90
CA LYS A 29 5.45 17.88 -4.13
C LYS A 29 4.85 18.58 -5.35
N TYR A 30 3.52 18.60 -5.46
CA TYR A 30 2.81 19.10 -6.65
C TYR A 30 2.10 20.43 -6.41
N SER A 31 2.33 21.08 -5.27
CA SER A 31 1.64 22.32 -4.87
C SER A 31 0.11 22.19 -4.96
N SER A 32 -0.43 21.05 -4.56
CA SER A 32 -1.87 20.74 -4.58
C SER A 32 -2.49 20.79 -3.17
N ASN A 33 -3.81 20.86 -3.08
CA ASN A 33 -4.55 20.95 -1.81
C ASN A 33 -5.62 19.86 -1.66
N PHE A 34 -5.22 18.60 -1.73
CA PHE A 34 -6.13 17.48 -1.49
C PHE A 34 -6.39 17.27 0.01
N GLU A 35 -7.62 16.94 0.37
CA GLU A 35 -8.00 16.41 1.69
C GLU A 35 -8.41 14.95 1.62
N LEU A 36 -8.08 14.21 2.67
CA LEU A 36 -8.49 12.81 2.80
C LEU A 36 -10.01 12.73 2.90
N VAL A 37 -10.61 11.87 2.09
CA VAL A 37 -12.04 11.56 2.12
C VAL A 37 -12.27 10.22 2.81
N GLU A 38 -11.47 9.21 2.47
CA GLU A 38 -11.65 7.84 2.95
C GLU A 38 -10.29 7.12 2.87
N SER A 39 -9.87 6.46 3.94
CA SER A 39 -8.79 5.48 3.84
C SER A 39 -9.31 4.15 3.33
N GLY A 40 -8.50 3.46 2.54
CA GLY A 40 -8.85 2.19 1.93
C GLY A 40 -8.02 1.04 2.47
N PRO A 41 -8.03 -0.11 1.79
CA PRO A 41 -7.34 -1.31 2.24
C PRO A 41 -5.82 -1.09 2.36
N LEU A 42 -5.28 -1.61 3.46
CA LEU A 42 -3.85 -1.59 3.77
C LEU A 42 -3.24 -2.98 3.61
N GLY A 43 -2.26 -3.12 2.72
CA GLY A 43 -1.46 -4.31 2.51
C GLY A 43 -0.07 -4.10 3.11
N SER A 44 0.54 -5.17 3.62
CA SER A 44 1.88 -5.05 4.20
C SER A 44 2.72 -6.30 4.04
N GLY A 45 4.02 -6.09 3.87
CA GLY A 45 5.01 -7.16 3.87
C GLY A 45 6.38 -6.67 4.32
N CYS A 46 7.26 -7.60 4.65
CA CYS A 46 8.62 -7.28 5.10
C CYS A 46 9.60 -7.34 3.93
N CYS A 47 10.59 -6.46 3.94
CA CYS A 47 11.73 -6.48 3.02
C CYS A 47 13.02 -6.11 3.78
N SER A 48 14.17 -6.17 3.10
CA SER A 48 15.47 -5.78 3.66
C SER A 48 15.53 -4.33 4.18
N LYS A 49 14.64 -3.44 3.71
CA LYS A 49 14.55 -2.03 4.13
C LYS A 49 13.54 -1.78 5.25
N GLY A 50 12.84 -2.79 5.75
CA GLY A 50 11.78 -2.68 6.74
C GLY A 50 10.43 -3.19 6.24
N ARG A 51 9.34 -2.80 6.92
CA ARG A 51 7.97 -3.18 6.54
C ARG A 51 7.44 -2.23 5.47
N VAL A 52 7.18 -2.76 4.28
CA VAL A 52 6.51 -2.04 3.19
C VAL A 52 5.01 -2.07 3.44
N LEU A 53 4.36 -0.92 3.26
CA LEU A 53 2.93 -0.74 3.33
C LEU A 53 2.43 -0.25 1.98
N HIS A 54 1.41 -0.89 1.44
CA HIS A 54 0.67 -0.45 0.27
C HIS A 54 -0.73 -0.07 0.70
N LEU A 55 -1.17 1.11 0.31
CA LEU A 55 -2.45 1.66 0.75
C LEU A 55 -3.14 2.32 -0.43
N ASN A 56 -4.41 2.00 -0.64
CA ASN A 56 -5.29 2.89 -1.38
C ASN A 56 -6.02 3.82 -0.43
N PHE A 57 -6.28 5.03 -0.89
CA PHE A 57 -7.12 6.00 -0.18
C PHE A 57 -7.72 6.95 -1.20
N LYS A 58 -8.78 7.64 -0.81
CA LYS A 58 -9.49 8.61 -1.63
C LYS A 58 -9.29 10.00 -1.07
N ALA A 59 -9.10 10.97 -1.95
CA ALA A 59 -8.96 12.36 -1.56
C ALA A 59 -9.65 13.30 -2.56
N LYS A 60 -10.04 14.47 -2.09
CA LYS A 60 -10.73 15.48 -2.90
C LYS A 60 -9.94 16.79 -2.88
N ASN A 61 -9.83 17.46 -4.02
CA ASN A 61 -9.20 18.79 -4.08
C ASN A 61 -10.10 19.81 -3.37
N LYS A 62 -9.58 20.46 -2.33
CA LYS A 62 -10.34 21.46 -1.56
C LYS A 62 -10.55 22.77 -2.32
N ASP A 63 -9.63 23.08 -3.23
CA ASP A 63 -9.66 24.34 -3.97
C ASP A 63 -10.77 24.34 -5.04
N GLU A 64 -11.34 23.16 -5.34
CA GLU A 64 -12.32 22.95 -6.38
C GLU A 64 -13.54 22.15 -5.83
N PRO A 65 -14.60 22.82 -5.35
CA PRO A 65 -15.75 22.16 -4.73
C PRO A 65 -16.44 21.09 -5.60
N GLY A 66 -16.40 21.26 -6.92
CA GLY A 66 -16.94 20.34 -7.91
C GLY A 66 -15.96 19.26 -8.39
N ALA A 67 -14.73 19.22 -7.89
CA ALA A 67 -13.76 18.22 -8.32
C ALA A 67 -14.21 16.79 -7.95
N ALA A 68 -13.94 15.85 -8.85
CA ALA A 68 -14.18 14.44 -8.60
C ALA A 68 -13.26 13.93 -7.47
N VAL A 69 -13.78 13.02 -6.65
CA VAL A 69 -12.98 12.29 -5.68
C VAL A 69 -11.94 11.46 -6.43
N GLN A 70 -10.68 11.62 -6.06
CA GLN A 70 -9.56 10.96 -6.68
C GLN A 70 -9.10 9.77 -5.81
N SER A 71 -8.73 8.69 -6.47
CA SER A 71 -8.06 7.55 -5.85
C SER A 71 -6.55 7.73 -5.88
N PHE A 72 -5.90 7.31 -4.81
CA PHE A 72 -4.46 7.31 -4.66
C PHE A 72 -3.96 5.92 -4.33
N PHE A 73 -2.72 5.66 -4.74
CA PHE A 73 -1.90 4.57 -4.23
C PHE A 73 -0.71 5.17 -3.47
N SER A 74 -0.39 4.62 -2.31
CA SER A 74 0.81 4.95 -1.56
C SER A 74 1.62 3.71 -1.22
N GLU A 75 2.93 3.83 -1.40
CA GLU A 75 3.93 2.93 -0.85
C GLU A 75 4.66 3.65 0.29
N LEU A 76 4.54 3.12 1.50
CA LEU A 76 5.29 3.60 2.67
C LEU A 76 6.28 2.52 3.14
N ILE A 77 7.39 2.96 3.71
CA ILE A 77 8.35 2.09 4.38
C ILE A 77 8.35 2.45 5.86
N VAL A 78 8.19 1.43 6.68
CA VAL A 78 8.30 1.48 8.13
C VAL A 78 9.59 0.77 8.53
N THR A 79 10.63 1.54 8.87
CA THR A 79 11.96 1.00 9.18
C THR A 79 12.09 0.53 10.63
N ASN A 80 11.34 1.15 11.55
CA ASN A 80 11.21 0.83 12.98
C ASN A 80 9.74 1.00 13.41
N ARG A 81 9.35 0.68 14.65
CA ARG A 81 7.94 0.78 15.12
C ARG A 81 7.30 2.18 14.94
N THR A 82 8.09 3.23 14.76
CA THR A 82 7.62 4.63 14.78
C THR A 82 7.91 5.43 13.51
N VAL A 83 8.88 5.02 12.70
CA VAL A 83 9.34 5.84 11.58
C VAL A 83 8.67 5.38 10.29
N VAL A 84 7.90 6.27 9.69
CA VAL A 84 7.11 6.01 8.48
C VAL A 84 7.53 7.01 7.42
N TYR A 85 8.07 6.51 6.30
CA TYR A 85 8.40 7.32 5.16
C TYR A 85 7.47 6.96 4.00
N PRO A 86 6.69 7.90 3.45
CA PRO A 86 6.02 7.67 2.18
C PRO A 86 7.11 7.62 1.10
N ASP A 87 7.44 6.42 0.62
CA ASP A 87 8.43 6.23 -0.45
C ASP A 87 7.84 6.83 -1.72
N ARG A 88 6.60 6.43 -2.06
CA ARG A 88 5.92 6.82 -3.28
C ARG A 88 4.44 7.05 -3.06
N VAL A 89 3.90 8.05 -3.75
CA VAL A 89 2.47 8.39 -3.73
C VAL A 89 2.06 8.72 -5.16
N VAL A 90 1.02 8.05 -5.65
CA VAL A 90 0.58 8.10 -7.04
C VAL A 90 -0.91 8.42 -7.07
N LEU A 91 -1.26 9.49 -7.76
CA LEU A 91 -2.64 9.79 -8.14
C LEU A 91 -3.06 8.81 -9.24
N MET A 92 -4.09 8.02 -8.97
CA MET A 92 -4.58 6.95 -9.86
C MET A 92 -5.72 7.43 -10.77
N GLY A 93 -6.30 8.60 -10.48
CA GLY A 93 -7.43 9.17 -11.21
C GLY A 93 -8.74 9.10 -10.44
N PRO A 94 -9.87 9.41 -11.09
CA PRO A 94 -11.19 9.42 -10.45
C PRO A 94 -11.57 8.08 -9.82
N ALA A 95 -12.13 8.12 -8.61
CA ALA A 95 -12.43 6.94 -7.82
C ALA A 95 -13.53 6.05 -8.41
N ASP A 96 -14.44 6.64 -9.18
CA ASP A 96 -15.55 5.98 -9.89
C ASP A 96 -15.09 5.23 -11.16
N LEU A 97 -13.86 5.47 -11.62
CA LEU A 97 -13.29 4.80 -12.80
C LEU A 97 -12.41 3.60 -12.46
N LEU A 98 -12.14 3.33 -11.18
CA LEU A 98 -11.38 2.14 -10.80
C LEU A 98 -12.23 0.88 -11.00
N PRO A 99 -11.63 -0.23 -11.49
CA PRO A 99 -12.33 -1.50 -11.60
C PRO A 99 -12.74 -2.03 -10.21
N GLU A 100 -13.79 -2.85 -10.15
CA GLU A 100 -14.24 -3.43 -8.88
C GLU A 100 -13.18 -4.34 -8.24
N LYS A 101 -12.46 -5.10 -9.07
CA LYS A 101 -11.38 -5.98 -8.65
C LYS A 101 -10.02 -5.36 -8.98
N ALA A 102 -9.16 -5.31 -7.99
CA ALA A 102 -7.80 -4.85 -8.14
C ALA A 102 -6.94 -5.84 -8.92
N ASP A 103 -6.27 -5.33 -9.95
CA ASP A 103 -5.08 -5.96 -10.49
C ASP A 103 -3.88 -5.55 -9.62
N THR A 104 -3.39 -6.48 -8.82
CA THR A 104 -2.28 -6.24 -7.90
C THR A 104 -0.91 -6.28 -8.58
N LYS A 105 -0.87 -6.52 -9.90
CA LYS A 105 0.35 -6.57 -10.72
C LYS A 105 1.43 -7.52 -10.14
N GLY A 106 1.01 -8.59 -9.48
CA GLY A 106 1.90 -9.59 -8.87
C GLY A 106 2.39 -9.25 -7.44
N CYS A 107 1.76 -8.30 -6.76
CA CYS A 107 2.03 -8.02 -5.35
C CYS A 107 1.40 -9.08 -4.44
N PHE A 108 2.20 -9.93 -3.79
CA PHE A 108 1.69 -11.05 -2.99
C PHE A 108 0.96 -10.60 -1.72
N TYR A 109 1.40 -9.54 -1.03
CA TYR A 109 0.69 -9.08 0.17
C TYR A 109 -0.60 -8.27 -0.12
N CYS A 110 -0.83 -7.89 -1.37
CA CYS A 110 -2.03 -7.14 -1.76
C CYS A 110 -3.11 -8.02 -2.43
N CYS A 111 -2.77 -9.26 -2.81
CA CYS A 111 -3.64 -10.12 -3.61
C CYS A 111 -5.01 -10.38 -2.98
N SER A 112 -5.08 -10.49 -1.65
CA SER A 112 -6.32 -10.74 -0.91
C SER A 112 -7.01 -9.48 -0.39
N ARG A 113 -6.42 -8.29 -0.59
CA ARG A 113 -6.88 -7.04 0.04
C ARG A 113 -7.50 -6.03 -0.94
N ASN A 114 -7.68 -6.42 -2.20
CA ASN A 114 -8.25 -5.57 -3.26
C ASN A 114 -7.55 -4.20 -3.40
N ILE A 115 -6.22 -4.17 -3.28
CA ILE A 115 -5.44 -2.94 -3.41
C ILE A 115 -5.05 -2.75 -4.87
N HIS A 116 -5.50 -1.65 -5.48
CA HIS A 116 -5.18 -1.21 -6.83
C HIS A 116 -3.76 -0.66 -6.90
N HIS A 117 -2.96 -1.24 -7.79
CA HIS A 117 -1.61 -0.80 -8.08
C HIS A 117 -1.55 0.11 -9.32
N PRO A 118 -0.63 1.09 -9.37
CA PRO A 118 -0.31 1.85 -10.58
C PRO A 118 0.06 0.94 -11.76
N ASP A 119 -0.29 1.34 -12.97
CA ASP A 119 -0.09 0.51 -14.17
C ASP A 119 1.38 0.21 -14.49
N HIS A 120 2.29 1.09 -14.10
CA HIS A 120 3.71 0.89 -14.35
C HIS A 120 4.35 -0.01 -13.30
N ARG A 121 4.86 -1.18 -13.74
CA ARG A 121 5.50 -2.21 -12.90
C ARG A 121 6.70 -1.73 -12.07
N LEU A 122 7.32 -0.60 -12.44
CA LEU A 122 8.45 0.01 -11.74
C LEU A 122 8.02 1.14 -10.78
N SER A 123 6.72 1.40 -10.65
CA SER A 123 6.18 2.47 -9.81
C SER A 123 6.18 2.16 -8.33
N PHE A 124 6.39 0.90 -7.92
CA PHE A 124 6.39 0.48 -6.52
C PHE A 124 7.25 -0.79 -6.36
N ARG A 125 7.66 -1.09 -5.14
CA ARG A 125 8.33 -2.35 -4.79
C ARG A 125 7.30 -3.45 -4.80
N ARG A 126 7.53 -4.52 -5.57
CA ARG A 126 6.57 -5.61 -5.57
C ARG A 126 6.49 -6.25 -4.21
N GLY A 127 5.29 -6.74 -3.95
CA GLY A 127 4.97 -7.28 -2.67
C GLY A 127 5.54 -8.67 -2.40
N GLY A 128 6.84 -8.91 -2.61
CA GLY A 128 7.44 -10.23 -2.38
C GLY A 128 8.60 -10.59 -3.30
N GLU A 129 9.16 -9.63 -4.04
CA GLU A 129 10.25 -9.90 -5.01
C GLU A 129 11.48 -10.56 -4.38
N ASP A 130 11.73 -10.32 -3.08
CA ASP A 130 12.82 -10.99 -2.35
C ASP A 130 12.37 -12.32 -1.70
N HIS A 131 11.08 -12.49 -1.40
CA HIS A 131 10.58 -13.68 -0.74
C HIS A 131 10.48 -14.88 -1.69
N TRP A 132 10.13 -14.68 -2.96
CA TRP A 132 10.06 -15.80 -3.91
C TRP A 132 11.43 -16.39 -4.20
N THR A 133 12.41 -15.55 -4.52
CA THR A 133 13.80 -16.00 -4.76
C THR A 133 14.40 -16.63 -3.51
N ASN A 134 14.16 -16.05 -2.33
CA ASN A 134 14.60 -16.61 -1.05
C ASN A 134 13.89 -17.95 -0.74
N LEU A 135 12.57 -18.03 -0.93
CA LEU A 135 11.77 -19.24 -0.75
C LEU A 135 12.23 -20.35 -1.70
N CYS A 136 12.41 -20.06 -2.99
CA CYS A 136 12.95 -21.01 -3.96
C CYS A 136 14.33 -21.52 -3.52
N SER A 137 15.23 -20.62 -3.11
CA SER A 137 16.55 -21.00 -2.59
C SER A 137 16.47 -21.86 -1.32
N GLN A 138 15.52 -21.60 -0.43
CA GLN A 138 15.30 -22.41 0.77
C GLN A 138 14.68 -23.77 0.47
N ILE A 139 13.75 -23.85 -0.48
CA ILE A 139 13.17 -25.11 -0.96
C ILE A 139 14.25 -26.00 -1.59
N GLU A 140 15.15 -25.43 -2.39
CA GLU A 140 16.29 -26.17 -2.95
C GLU A 140 17.23 -26.72 -1.86
N LYS A 141 17.51 -25.91 -0.84
CA LYS A 141 18.32 -26.34 0.32
C LYS A 141 17.64 -27.48 1.09
N LEU A 142 16.34 -27.38 1.35
CA LEU A 142 15.54 -28.43 2.00
C LEU A 142 15.53 -29.72 1.17
N ASN A 143 15.31 -29.61 -0.14
CA ASN A 143 15.34 -30.76 -1.04
C ASN A 143 16.72 -31.43 -1.09
N THR A 144 17.80 -30.66 -0.99
CA THR A 144 19.17 -31.18 -0.92
C THR A 144 19.40 -31.90 0.40
N TYR A 145 18.92 -31.34 1.52
CA TYR A 145 19.01 -31.95 2.85
C TYR A 145 18.19 -33.25 2.98
N ILE A 146 17.02 -33.33 2.34
CA ILE A 146 16.16 -34.53 2.36
C ILE A 146 16.70 -35.66 1.47
N LYS A 147 17.44 -35.31 0.41
CA LYS A 147 17.98 -36.27 -0.57
C LYS A 147 19.42 -36.72 -0.30
N GLY A 148 20.12 -36.07 0.62
CA GLY A 148 21.43 -36.49 1.14
C GLY A 148 21.30 -37.31 2.41
#